data_AF-A0A0C1JC00-F1
#
_entry.id   AF-A0A0C1JC00-F1
#
_cell.length_a   1.000
_cell.length_b   1.000
_cell.length_c   1.000
_cell.angle_alpha   90.00
_cell.angle_beta   90.00
_cell.angle_gamma   90.00
#
_symmetry.space_group_name_H-M   'P 1'
#
loop_
_entity.id
_entity.type
_entity.pdbx_description
1 polymer ?
#
loop_
_entity_poly.entity_id
_entity_poly.type
_entity_poly.pdbx_seq_one_letter_code
_entity_poly.pdbx_strand_id
1 'polypeptide(L)'
;MRYMMTYDLMETIRNTNQWLGATASAVASYPQFSMIPNPAFNWMAAWGEVTERTFQRMVVKPDWGIRTYTCEDGKDHLVDITTVTERPFGDLVHFRVNGREEQPRKVLLVAPMSGHYATLLRSTVKSLLVNCEVYITDWHNARDIPVSEGKFDVEDYTLYLVDFMKELGPDTHVVAVCQPAPLTLAATAYLAEVEPKAQPSTLTLIGGPVDPDATPTEVTDFGRRVTMGQLEETMIQRVGFKYKGVGRMVYPGLLQLASFMSMNADRHSKAFSNQIHRVIRDEASDHDAHNRFYDEYLAVMDMTAEFYLSTVERIFKDREIARNEFVVAGHKVDIGKITDVAVKTVEGANDDISAPGQCIAALDLCTGLPDEKKASHVEPGAGHYGIFAGRSWRDNIRPLVIDFMNENSRKKPRRRAANSNKVA
;
A
#
# COMPACT_ATOMS: atom_id res chain seq x y z
N MET A 1 -11.62 -19.43 22.27
CA MET A 1 -12.31 -20.27 21.26
C MET A 1 -13.29 -19.46 20.40
N ARG A 2 -14.12 -18.57 20.98
CA ARG A 2 -15.10 -17.75 20.21
C ARG A 2 -14.50 -17.01 19.00
N TYR A 3 -13.41 -16.25 19.18
CA TYR A 3 -12.72 -15.51 18.11
C TYR A 3 -12.06 -16.36 17.02
N MET A 4 -11.76 -17.62 17.33
CA MET A 4 -11.16 -18.55 16.37
C MET A 4 -12.25 -19.21 15.52
N MET A 5 -13.39 -19.55 16.14
CA MET A 5 -14.56 -20.09 15.42
C MET A 5 -15.12 -19.09 14.41
N THR A 6 -15.11 -17.79 14.73
CA THR A 6 -15.53 -16.72 13.81
C THR A 6 -14.57 -16.54 12.64
N TYR A 7 -13.26 -16.60 12.88
CA TYR A 7 -12.25 -16.57 11.80
C TYR A 7 -12.39 -17.77 10.85
N ASP A 8 -12.44 -18.98 11.39
CA ASP A 8 -12.61 -20.20 10.58
C ASP A 8 -13.97 -20.24 9.88
N LEU A 9 -15.02 -19.64 10.46
CA LEU A 9 -16.32 -19.49 9.79
C LEU A 9 -16.22 -18.55 8.59
N MET A 10 -15.53 -17.41 8.69
CA MET A 10 -15.30 -16.50 7.56
C MET A 10 -14.56 -17.21 6.42
N GLU A 11 -13.49 -17.94 6.75
CA GLU A 11 -12.76 -18.74 5.77
C GLU A 11 -13.61 -19.87 5.18
N THR A 12 -14.46 -20.50 5.98
CA THR A 12 -15.39 -21.55 5.53
C THR A 12 -16.40 -20.98 4.54
N ILE A 13 -17.01 -19.82 4.84
CA ILE A 13 -17.96 -19.15 3.94
C ILE A 13 -17.28 -18.78 2.63
N ARG A 14 -16.09 -18.16 2.70
CA ARG A 14 -15.29 -17.81 1.52
C ARG A 14 -14.98 -19.04 0.66
N ASN A 15 -14.46 -20.10 1.28
CA ASN A 15 -14.09 -21.34 0.60
C ASN A 15 -15.30 -22.03 -0.04
N THR A 16 -16.44 -22.03 0.67
CA THR A 16 -17.69 -22.61 0.18
C THR A 16 -18.20 -21.87 -1.06
N ASN A 17 -18.16 -20.53 -1.05
CA ASN A 17 -18.59 -19.76 -2.23
C ASN A 17 -17.65 -19.94 -3.43
N GLN A 18 -16.33 -20.04 -3.19
CA GLN A 18 -15.38 -20.39 -4.25
C GLN A 18 -15.72 -21.76 -4.87
N TRP A 19 -15.98 -22.77 -4.02
CA TRP A 19 -16.35 -24.12 -4.46
C TRP A 19 -17.69 -24.15 -5.22
N LEU A 20 -18.69 -23.40 -4.76
CA LEU A 20 -19.98 -23.27 -5.46
C LEU A 20 -19.80 -22.63 -6.85
N GLY A 21 -19.00 -21.57 -6.96
CA GLY A 21 -18.69 -20.94 -8.24
C GLY A 21 -18.03 -21.90 -9.22
N ALA A 22 -16.97 -22.59 -8.79
CA ALA A 22 -16.25 -23.57 -9.60
C ALA A 22 -17.18 -24.72 -10.05
N THR A 23 -18.03 -25.22 -9.15
CA THR A 23 -18.99 -26.29 -9.45
C THR A 23 -20.03 -25.84 -10.47
N ALA A 24 -20.60 -24.63 -10.30
CA ALA A 24 -21.57 -24.09 -11.25
C ALA A 24 -20.98 -23.91 -12.64
N SER A 25 -19.75 -23.39 -12.74
CA SER A 25 -19.02 -23.24 -14.00
C SER A 25 -18.78 -24.60 -14.69
N ALA A 26 -18.28 -25.58 -13.94
CA ALA A 26 -18.02 -26.92 -14.46
C ALA A 26 -19.29 -27.62 -14.93
N VAL A 27 -20.37 -27.61 -14.13
CA VAL A 27 -21.65 -28.25 -14.48
C VAL A 27 -22.25 -27.61 -15.73
N ALA A 28 -22.26 -26.28 -15.82
CA ALA A 28 -22.80 -25.56 -16.97
C ALA A 28 -22.05 -25.87 -18.28
N SER A 29 -20.76 -26.21 -18.18
CA SER A 29 -19.87 -26.41 -19.32
C SER A 29 -19.86 -27.85 -19.87
N TYR A 30 -20.69 -28.76 -19.35
CA TYR A 30 -20.77 -30.13 -19.88
C TYR A 30 -21.31 -30.14 -21.33
N PRO A 31 -20.67 -30.88 -22.26
CA PRO A 31 -21.10 -30.91 -23.66
C PRO A 31 -22.56 -31.34 -23.89
N GLN A 32 -23.12 -32.15 -22.99
CA GLN A 32 -24.52 -32.58 -23.06
C GLN A 32 -25.51 -31.41 -22.97
N PHE A 33 -25.15 -30.33 -22.26
CA PHE A 33 -26.00 -29.14 -22.15
C PHE A 33 -25.90 -28.25 -23.38
N SER A 34 -24.83 -28.37 -24.18
CA SER A 34 -24.72 -27.68 -25.48
C SER A 34 -25.71 -28.20 -26.53
N MET A 35 -26.29 -29.39 -26.32
CA MET A 35 -27.31 -29.96 -27.22
C MET A 35 -28.67 -29.26 -27.10
N ILE A 36 -28.94 -28.56 -25.99
CA ILE A 36 -30.19 -27.83 -25.75
C ILE A 36 -29.83 -26.37 -25.42
N PRO A 37 -29.99 -25.42 -26.36
CA PRO A 37 -29.67 -24.02 -26.12
C PRO A 37 -30.57 -23.43 -25.03
N ASN A 38 -30.08 -23.39 -23.79
CA ASN A 38 -30.76 -22.76 -22.66
C ASN A 38 -29.89 -21.64 -22.08
N PRO A 39 -30.30 -20.37 -22.21
CA PRO A 39 -29.58 -19.22 -21.68
C PRO A 39 -29.26 -19.30 -20.19
N ALA A 40 -30.02 -20.08 -19.42
CA ALA A 40 -29.76 -20.30 -18.00
C ALA A 40 -28.40 -20.98 -17.74
N PHE A 41 -27.95 -21.89 -18.62
CA PHE A 41 -26.65 -22.54 -18.46
C PHE A 41 -25.50 -21.57 -18.76
N ASN A 42 -25.63 -20.72 -19.77
CA ASN A 42 -24.63 -19.68 -20.05
C ASN A 42 -24.51 -18.69 -18.88
N TRP A 43 -25.64 -18.31 -18.30
CA TRP A 43 -25.66 -17.46 -17.10
C TRP A 43 -25.03 -18.15 -15.90
N MET A 44 -25.34 -19.44 -15.67
CA MET A 44 -24.77 -20.23 -14.58
C MET A 44 -23.25 -20.40 -14.73
N ALA A 45 -22.76 -20.64 -15.96
CA ALA A 45 -21.33 -20.72 -16.26
C ALA A 45 -20.62 -19.41 -15.90
N ALA A 46 -21.13 -18.29 -16.42
CA ALA A 46 -20.57 -16.96 -16.20
C ALA A 46 -20.63 -16.53 -14.74
N TRP A 47 -21.74 -16.79 -14.04
CA TRP A 47 -21.84 -16.58 -12.60
C TRP A 47 -20.80 -17.40 -11.85
N GLY A 48 -20.62 -18.67 -12.24
CA GLY A 48 -19.65 -19.58 -11.66
C GLY A 48 -18.21 -19.06 -11.79
N GLU A 49 -17.82 -18.66 -13.00
CA GLU A 49 -16.50 -18.10 -13.30
C GLU A 49 -16.20 -16.83 -12.48
N VAL A 50 -17.13 -15.86 -12.48
CA VAL A 50 -16.94 -14.59 -11.76
C VAL A 50 -16.90 -14.84 -10.24
N THR A 51 -17.76 -15.73 -9.72
CA THR A 51 -17.81 -16.07 -8.30
C THR A 51 -16.52 -16.76 -7.86
N GLU A 52 -16.09 -17.81 -8.57
CA GLU A 52 -14.86 -18.53 -8.25
C GLU A 52 -13.66 -17.58 -8.19
N ARG A 53 -13.47 -16.78 -9.25
CA ARG A 53 -12.36 -15.81 -9.32
C ARG A 53 -12.41 -14.82 -8.15
N THR A 54 -13.58 -14.29 -7.84
CA THR A 54 -13.76 -13.31 -6.74
C THR A 54 -13.25 -13.90 -5.41
N PHE A 55 -13.73 -15.07 -5.01
CA PHE A 55 -13.37 -15.67 -3.73
C PHE A 55 -11.95 -16.27 -3.70
N GLN A 56 -11.40 -16.64 -4.86
CA GLN A 56 -10.00 -17.05 -4.99
C GLN A 56 -9.05 -15.87 -4.74
N ARG A 57 -9.35 -14.68 -5.29
CA ARG A 57 -8.48 -13.50 -5.17
C ARG A 57 -8.37 -12.97 -3.75
N MET A 58 -9.39 -13.17 -2.91
CA MET A 58 -9.42 -12.75 -1.51
C MET A 58 -8.31 -13.33 -0.62
N VAL A 59 -7.60 -14.38 -1.07
CA VAL A 59 -6.57 -15.05 -0.27
C VAL A 59 -5.22 -15.15 -0.96
N VAL A 60 -5.07 -14.58 -2.15
CA VAL A 60 -3.85 -14.67 -2.95
C VAL A 60 -3.20 -13.30 -3.03
N LYS A 61 -1.92 -13.24 -2.65
CA LYS A 61 -1.08 -12.08 -2.94
C LYS A 61 -0.88 -11.99 -4.47
N PRO A 62 -1.19 -10.85 -5.12
CA PRO A 62 -0.94 -10.68 -6.54
C PRO A 62 0.56 -10.67 -6.82
N ASP A 63 0.97 -11.15 -7.99
CA ASP A 63 2.32 -10.92 -8.46
C ASP A 63 2.53 -9.46 -8.84
N TRP A 64 3.78 -8.99 -8.74
CA TRP A 64 4.15 -7.65 -9.20
C TRP A 64 3.86 -7.42 -10.69
N GLY A 65 3.93 -8.45 -11.54
CA GLY A 65 3.60 -8.31 -12.97
C GLY A 65 4.43 -7.24 -13.70
N ILE A 66 5.64 -7.00 -13.21
CA ILE A 66 6.66 -6.13 -13.82
C ILE A 66 7.74 -7.06 -14.35
N ARG A 67 7.57 -7.56 -15.57
CA ARG A 67 8.50 -8.54 -16.17
C ARG A 67 9.61 -7.89 -16.99
N THR A 68 9.25 -6.82 -17.70
CA THR A 68 10.17 -6.08 -18.56
C THR A 68 9.97 -4.58 -18.39
N TYR A 69 11.02 -3.84 -18.71
CA TYR A 69 11.04 -2.39 -18.82
C TYR A 69 11.79 -1.99 -20.09
N THR A 70 11.16 -1.14 -20.92
CA THR A 70 11.79 -0.64 -22.15
C THR A 70 12.78 0.48 -21.81
N CYS A 71 14.07 0.25 -22.04
CA CYS A 71 15.13 1.22 -21.78
C CYS A 71 15.28 2.23 -22.94
N GLU A 72 16.12 3.24 -22.72
CA GLU A 72 16.42 4.28 -23.73
C GLU A 72 17.09 3.75 -25.00
N ASP A 73 17.69 2.56 -24.95
CA ASP A 73 18.24 1.87 -26.11
C ASP A 73 17.15 1.25 -27.01
N GLY A 74 15.88 1.39 -26.62
CA GLY A 74 14.71 0.90 -27.33
C GLY A 74 14.44 -0.58 -27.14
N LYS A 75 15.17 -1.27 -26.24
CA LYS A 75 15.00 -2.69 -25.97
C LYS A 75 14.24 -2.94 -24.68
N ASP A 76 13.60 -4.08 -24.60
CA ASP A 76 12.99 -4.58 -23.38
C ASP A 76 14.05 -5.30 -22.54
N HIS A 77 14.26 -4.78 -21.33
CA HIS A 77 15.15 -5.38 -20.34
C HIS A 77 14.32 -6.11 -19.29
N LEU A 78 14.81 -7.27 -18.85
CA LEU A 78 14.17 -8.02 -17.76
C LEU A 78 14.23 -7.22 -16.45
N VAL A 79 13.15 -7.27 -15.68
CA VAL A 79 13.08 -6.72 -14.34
C VAL A 79 13.12 -7.86 -13.34
N ASP A 80 14.24 -7.96 -12.62
CA ASP A 80 14.41 -8.90 -11.52
C ASP A 80 13.91 -8.26 -10.23
N ILE A 81 13.14 -9.02 -9.46
CA ILE A 81 12.60 -8.59 -8.16
C ILE A 81 13.37 -9.36 -7.11
N THR A 82 14.21 -8.66 -6.33
CA THR A 82 15.13 -9.28 -5.37
C THR A 82 14.88 -8.75 -3.96
N THR A 83 14.79 -9.66 -2.99
CA THR A 83 14.77 -9.29 -1.56
C THR A 83 16.16 -8.85 -1.13
N VAL A 84 16.27 -7.62 -0.61
CA VAL A 84 17.49 -7.01 -0.09
C VAL A 84 17.62 -7.31 1.41
N THR A 85 16.53 -7.18 2.13
CA THR A 85 16.44 -7.51 3.56
C THR A 85 15.16 -8.30 3.79
N GLU A 86 15.31 -9.49 4.37
CA GLU A 86 14.18 -10.34 4.75
C GLU A 86 13.89 -10.15 6.24
N ARG A 87 12.63 -9.93 6.61
CA ARG A 87 12.20 -9.91 8.02
C ARG A 87 10.83 -10.56 8.18
N PRO A 88 10.47 -11.06 9.38
CA PRO A 88 9.24 -11.80 9.57
C PRO A 88 7.97 -11.10 9.09
N PHE A 89 7.83 -9.79 9.36
CA PHE A 89 6.61 -9.02 9.04
C PHE A 89 6.65 -8.29 7.70
N GLY A 90 7.80 -8.21 7.05
CA GLY A 90 7.90 -7.56 5.76
C GLY A 90 9.33 -7.42 5.28
N ASP A 91 9.48 -7.43 3.97
CA ASP A 91 10.75 -7.42 3.28
C ASP A 91 11.05 -6.04 2.69
N LEU A 92 12.34 -5.79 2.47
CA LEU A 92 12.81 -4.73 1.59
C LEU A 92 13.10 -5.34 0.22
N VAL A 93 12.34 -4.95 -0.80
CA VAL A 93 12.42 -5.52 -2.15
C VAL A 93 12.95 -4.50 -3.14
N HIS A 94 13.88 -4.89 -4.02
CA HIS A 94 14.45 -4.07 -5.10
C HIS A 94 13.97 -4.55 -6.47
N PHE A 95 13.60 -3.61 -7.34
CA PHE A 95 13.28 -3.87 -8.75
C PHE A 95 14.49 -3.52 -9.61
N ARG A 96 15.28 -4.52 -9.97
CA ARG A 96 16.50 -4.37 -10.77
C ARG A 96 16.19 -4.52 -12.25
N VAL A 97 16.47 -3.48 -13.04
CA VAL A 97 16.38 -3.56 -14.50
C VAL A 97 17.71 -4.03 -15.07
N ASN A 98 17.76 -5.26 -15.59
CA ASN A 98 18.99 -5.91 -16.02
C ASN A 98 19.62 -5.22 -17.22
N GLY A 99 20.92 -4.92 -17.16
CA GLY A 99 21.64 -4.30 -18.29
C GLY A 99 21.34 -2.81 -18.49
N ARG A 100 20.62 -2.16 -17.57
CA ARG A 100 20.44 -0.71 -17.52
C ARG A 100 21.55 -0.06 -16.69
N GLU A 101 21.97 1.14 -17.08
CA GLU A 101 22.79 1.99 -16.21
C GLU A 101 22.05 2.29 -14.90
N GLU A 102 22.80 2.32 -13.79
CA GLU A 102 22.26 2.66 -12.48
C GLU A 102 21.61 4.05 -12.53
N GLN A 103 20.36 4.13 -12.08
CA GLN A 103 19.65 5.39 -12.07
C GLN A 103 20.16 6.30 -10.95
N PRO A 104 20.17 7.63 -11.16
CA PRO A 104 20.81 8.56 -10.22
C PRO A 104 20.07 8.73 -8.89
N ARG A 105 18.87 8.17 -8.76
CA ARG A 105 17.99 8.31 -7.58
C ARG A 105 17.71 6.94 -7.01
N LYS A 106 18.11 6.72 -5.76
CA LYS A 106 17.69 5.56 -4.98
C LYS A 106 16.42 5.92 -4.23
N VAL A 107 15.31 5.21 -4.47
CA VAL A 107 14.02 5.52 -3.85
C VAL A 107 13.55 4.37 -2.98
N LEU A 108 13.25 4.65 -1.71
CA LEU A 108 12.48 3.78 -0.83
C LEU A 108 11.02 4.20 -0.89
N LEU A 109 10.18 3.36 -1.49
CA LEU A 109 8.73 3.51 -1.48
C LEU A 109 8.16 2.75 -0.27
N VAL A 110 7.54 3.45 0.66
CA VAL A 110 6.91 2.84 1.84
C VAL A 110 5.44 2.61 1.53
N ALA A 111 5.09 1.34 1.33
CA ALA A 111 3.74 0.90 1.00
C ALA A 111 2.86 0.84 2.26
N PRO A 112 1.57 1.21 2.15
CA PRO A 112 0.62 1.06 3.26
C PRO A 112 0.34 -0.41 3.56
N MET A 113 0.02 -0.72 4.82
CA MET A 113 -0.53 -2.01 5.25
C MET A 113 -2.05 -1.95 5.46
N SER A 114 -2.75 -1.04 4.76
CA SER A 114 -4.19 -0.75 4.94
C SER A 114 -5.10 -1.84 4.36
N GLY A 115 -4.83 -3.11 4.69
CA GLY A 115 -5.60 -4.28 4.27
C GLY A 115 -5.22 -4.87 2.92
N HIS A 116 -4.29 -4.25 2.17
CA HIS A 116 -3.84 -4.71 0.84
C HIS A 116 -2.34 -4.92 0.80
N TYR A 117 -1.91 -5.73 -0.17
CA TYR A 117 -0.49 -5.94 -0.43
C TYR A 117 0.16 -4.73 -1.09
N ALA A 118 1.50 -4.64 -0.99
CA ALA A 118 2.28 -3.56 -1.59
C ALA A 118 2.11 -3.45 -3.13
N THR A 119 1.63 -4.51 -3.78
CA THR A 119 1.27 -4.53 -5.21
C THR A 119 0.19 -3.52 -5.60
N LEU A 120 -0.53 -2.95 -4.63
CA LEU A 120 -1.41 -1.80 -4.87
C LEU A 120 -0.62 -0.62 -5.49
N LEU A 121 0.66 -0.48 -5.14
CA LEU A 121 1.58 0.52 -5.68
C LEU A 121 2.32 0.06 -6.95
N ARG A 122 1.90 -1.04 -7.59
CA ARG A 122 2.52 -1.54 -8.85
C ARG A 122 2.64 -0.46 -9.91
N SER A 123 1.61 0.37 -10.09
CA SER A 123 1.64 1.46 -11.07
C SER A 123 2.64 2.56 -10.70
N THR A 124 2.77 2.86 -9.41
CA THR A 124 3.75 3.80 -8.84
C THR A 124 5.16 3.28 -9.05
N VAL A 125 5.43 2.01 -8.73
CA VAL A 125 6.73 1.34 -8.98
C VAL A 125 7.09 1.43 -10.46
N LYS A 126 6.19 1.04 -11.38
CA LYS A 126 6.44 1.14 -12.83
C LYS A 126 6.78 2.56 -13.26
N SER A 127 6.12 3.56 -12.69
CA SER A 127 6.38 4.97 -13.02
C SER A 127 7.73 5.45 -12.49
N LEU A 128 8.14 5.02 -11.29
CA LEU A 128 9.41 5.43 -10.67
C LEU A 128 10.59 4.72 -11.32
N LEU A 129 10.41 3.48 -11.78
CA LEU A 129 11.42 2.73 -12.51
C LEU A 129 11.98 3.50 -13.70
N VAL A 130 11.25 4.45 -14.27
CA VAL A 130 11.73 5.25 -15.41
C VAL A 130 13.04 5.98 -15.14
N ASN A 131 13.26 6.45 -13.92
CA ASN A 131 14.40 7.32 -13.60
C ASN A 131 14.96 7.12 -12.17
N CYS A 132 14.61 6.00 -11.53
CA CYS A 132 15.01 5.65 -10.18
C CYS A 132 15.39 4.16 -10.08
N GLU A 133 16.26 3.86 -9.11
CA GLU A 133 16.40 2.55 -8.50
C GLU A 133 15.33 2.42 -7.41
N VAL A 134 14.38 1.50 -7.59
CA VAL A 134 13.16 1.43 -6.76
C VAL A 134 13.25 0.29 -5.77
N TYR A 135 13.19 0.65 -4.50
CA TYR A 135 13.07 -0.25 -3.36
C TYR A 135 11.69 -0.03 -2.74
N ILE A 136 11.05 -1.09 -2.25
CA ILE A 136 9.74 -0.99 -1.61
C ILE A 136 9.67 -1.88 -0.37
N THR A 137 8.93 -1.41 0.63
CA THR A 137 8.48 -2.28 1.74
C THR A 137 7.40 -3.23 1.24
N ASP A 138 7.63 -4.54 1.35
CA ASP A 138 6.67 -5.57 0.95
C ASP A 138 6.22 -6.38 2.17
N TRP A 139 5.04 -6.05 2.69
CA TRP A 139 4.54 -6.57 3.95
C TRP A 139 3.97 -7.99 3.82
N HIS A 140 4.18 -8.79 4.86
CA HIS A 140 3.68 -10.15 4.94
C HIS A 140 2.29 -10.20 5.55
N ASN A 141 1.47 -11.15 5.09
CA ASN A 141 0.14 -11.38 5.65
C ASN A 141 0.27 -11.96 7.07
N ALA A 142 -0.28 -11.28 8.08
CA ALA A 142 -0.09 -11.65 9.48
C ALA A 142 -0.56 -13.09 9.78
N ARG A 143 -1.56 -13.62 9.06
CA ARG A 143 -2.01 -15.01 9.25
C ARG A 143 -0.97 -16.05 8.89
N ASP A 144 -0.01 -15.70 8.04
CA ASP A 144 1.05 -16.60 7.56
C ASP A 144 2.33 -16.50 8.42
N ILE A 145 2.33 -15.66 9.46
CA ILE A 145 3.46 -15.42 10.36
C ILE A 145 3.24 -16.16 11.69
N PRO A 146 4.10 -17.14 12.06
CA PRO A 146 4.01 -17.85 13.33
C PRO A 146 3.95 -16.92 14.56
N VAL A 147 3.23 -17.34 15.60
CA VAL A 147 3.15 -16.59 16.87
C VAL A 147 4.53 -16.44 17.54
N SER A 148 5.45 -17.38 17.28
CA SER A 148 6.83 -17.34 17.79
C SER A 148 7.65 -16.16 17.29
N GLU A 149 7.27 -15.52 16.18
CA GLU A 149 7.93 -14.32 15.65
C GLU A 149 7.59 -13.05 16.46
N GLY A 150 6.80 -13.18 17.53
CA GLY A 150 6.50 -12.09 18.46
C GLY A 150 5.40 -11.15 17.97
N LYS A 151 5.37 -9.96 18.56
CA LYS A 151 4.40 -8.90 18.24
C LYS A 151 4.88 -8.07 17.05
N PHE A 152 3.96 -7.29 16.48
CA PHE A 152 4.28 -6.25 15.53
C PHE A 152 3.26 -5.13 15.67
N ASP A 153 3.69 -3.98 16.19
CA ASP A 153 2.89 -2.77 16.39
C ASP A 153 3.48 -1.54 15.68
N VAL A 154 2.93 -0.34 15.95
CA VAL A 154 3.40 0.91 15.35
C VAL A 154 4.87 1.23 15.66
N GLU A 155 5.40 0.81 16.80
CA GLU A 155 6.82 1.00 17.13
C GLU A 155 7.69 0.05 16.33
N ASP A 156 7.30 -1.23 16.26
CA ASP A 156 8.02 -2.23 15.47
C ASP A 156 8.03 -1.82 13.98
N TYR A 157 6.89 -1.33 13.46
CA TYR A 157 6.79 -0.78 12.11
C TYR A 157 7.76 0.39 11.90
N THR A 158 7.80 1.36 12.82
CA THR A 158 8.75 2.48 12.76
C THR A 158 10.20 2.00 12.75
N LEU A 159 10.55 1.01 13.57
CA LEU A 159 11.90 0.44 13.60
C LEU A 159 12.25 -0.34 12.33
N TYR A 160 11.30 -1.00 11.67
CA TYR A 160 11.52 -1.58 10.34
C TYR A 160 11.92 -0.50 9.33
N LEU A 161 11.23 0.64 9.33
CA LEU A 161 11.58 1.74 8.44
C LEU A 161 12.95 2.34 8.76
N VAL A 162 13.29 2.46 10.04
CA VAL A 162 14.63 2.86 10.49
C VAL A 162 15.69 1.93 9.91
N ASP A 163 15.53 0.62 10.07
CA ASP A 163 16.49 -0.39 9.59
C ASP A 163 16.61 -0.37 8.06
N PHE A 164 15.49 -0.27 7.33
CA PHE A 164 15.51 -0.19 5.87
C PHE A 164 16.15 1.11 5.35
N MET A 165 15.92 2.24 6.01
CA MET A 165 16.60 3.50 5.67
C MET A 165 18.11 3.41 5.92
N LYS A 166 18.54 2.75 7.01
CA LYS A 166 19.97 2.50 7.29
C LYS A 166 20.62 1.61 6.22
N GLU A 167 19.96 0.52 5.86
CA GLU A 167 20.44 -0.41 4.83
C GLU A 167 20.65 0.31 3.48
N LEU A 168 19.70 1.15 3.08
CA LEU A 168 19.80 1.87 1.81
C LEU A 168 20.78 3.05 1.84
N GLY A 169 20.99 3.62 3.04
CA GLY A 169 21.97 4.65 3.32
C GLY A 169 21.53 6.08 2.94
N PRO A 170 22.41 7.07 3.16
CA PRO A 170 22.05 8.50 3.19
C PRO A 170 21.69 9.14 1.85
N ASP A 171 21.97 8.47 0.73
CA ASP A 171 21.64 8.95 -0.62
C ASP A 171 20.21 8.57 -1.04
N THR A 172 19.45 7.94 -0.14
CA THR A 172 18.09 7.46 -0.42
C THR A 172 17.07 8.60 -0.36
N HIS A 173 16.09 8.56 -1.25
CA HIS A 173 14.89 9.38 -1.20
C HIS A 173 13.72 8.52 -0.73
N VAL A 174 13.05 8.92 0.34
CA VAL A 174 11.91 8.16 0.90
C VAL A 174 10.61 8.76 0.37
N VAL A 175 9.69 7.90 -0.05
CA VAL A 175 8.32 8.25 -0.45
C VAL A 175 7.35 7.37 0.32
N ALA A 176 6.58 7.94 1.24
CA ALA A 176 5.57 7.22 2.02
C ALA A 176 4.17 7.57 1.54
N VAL A 177 3.34 6.55 1.32
CA VAL A 177 2.02 6.71 0.69
C VAL A 177 0.90 6.28 1.63
N CYS A 178 -0.01 7.20 1.95
CA CYS A 178 -1.18 7.00 2.81
C CYS A 178 -0.81 6.74 4.28
N GLN A 179 -1.26 5.61 4.82
CA GLN A 179 -1.18 5.17 6.21
C GLN A 179 0.23 5.22 6.87
N PRO A 180 1.35 4.96 6.18
CA PRO A 180 2.66 4.92 6.81
C PRO A 180 3.33 6.30 6.95
N ALA A 181 2.75 7.38 6.39
CA ALA A 181 3.38 8.70 6.42
C ALA A 181 3.74 9.19 7.84
N PRO A 182 2.85 9.10 8.86
CA PRO A 182 3.18 9.56 10.22
C PRO A 182 4.33 8.75 10.85
N LEU A 183 4.32 7.43 10.66
CA LEU A 183 5.36 6.55 11.20
C LEU A 183 6.69 6.66 10.45
N THR A 184 6.67 6.99 9.16
CA THR A 184 7.87 7.27 8.37
C THR A 184 8.51 8.59 8.77
N LEU A 185 7.69 9.61 9.09
CA LEU A 185 8.16 10.87 9.68
C LEU A 185 8.85 10.62 11.02
N ALA A 186 8.22 9.85 11.91
CA ALA A 186 8.83 9.46 13.18
C ALA A 186 10.11 8.63 13.00
N ALA A 187 10.15 7.69 12.06
CA ALA A 187 11.35 6.90 11.76
C ALA A 187 12.52 7.80 11.30
N THR A 188 12.21 8.82 10.50
CA THR A 188 13.20 9.79 10.00
C THR A 188 13.74 10.65 11.15
N ALA A 189 12.86 11.12 12.03
CA ALA A 189 13.23 11.87 13.23
C ALA A 189 14.07 11.02 14.21
N TYR A 190 13.67 9.78 14.43
CA TYR A 190 14.42 8.82 15.24
C TYR A 190 15.86 8.67 14.70
N LEU A 191 16.02 8.44 13.38
CA LEU A 191 17.34 8.41 12.75
C LEU A 191 18.13 9.71 12.92
N ALA A 192 17.46 10.86 12.86
CA ALA A 192 18.10 12.16 13.06
C ALA A 192 18.74 12.29 14.45
N GLU A 193 18.22 11.59 15.45
CA GLU A 193 18.75 11.59 16.81
C GLU A 193 19.82 10.51 17.02
N VAL A 194 19.50 9.26 16.69
CA VAL A 194 20.37 8.13 17.04
C VAL A 194 21.48 7.87 16.03
N GLU A 195 21.27 8.17 14.76
CA GLU A 195 22.26 7.92 13.71
C GLU A 195 22.15 8.94 12.56
N PRO A 196 22.51 10.22 12.80
CA PRO A 196 22.22 11.31 11.86
C PRO A 196 22.80 11.10 10.46
N LYS A 197 23.89 10.32 10.34
CA LYS A 197 24.56 10.02 9.07
C LYS A 197 23.81 9.01 8.18
N ALA A 198 22.84 8.29 8.73
CA ALA A 198 22.04 7.31 8.00
C ALA A 198 20.69 7.86 7.51
N GLN A 199 20.33 9.10 7.89
CA GLN A 199 19.10 9.75 7.43
C GLN A 199 19.02 9.79 5.90
N PRO A 200 17.84 9.72 5.28
CA PRO A 200 17.70 9.89 3.83
C PRO A 200 18.03 11.32 3.36
N SER A 201 18.17 11.53 2.06
CA SER A 201 18.32 12.87 1.46
C SER A 201 17.00 13.64 1.46
N THR A 202 15.88 12.96 1.19
CA THR A 202 14.54 13.56 1.20
C THR A 202 13.50 12.62 1.79
N LEU A 203 12.42 13.20 2.32
CA LEU A 203 11.21 12.52 2.74
C LEU A 203 9.99 13.14 2.05
N THR A 204 9.31 12.37 1.20
CA THR A 204 8.02 12.77 0.60
C THR A 204 6.88 12.00 1.27
N LEU A 205 5.90 12.72 1.82
CA LEU A 205 4.71 12.17 2.45
C LEU A 205 3.48 12.44 1.56
N ILE A 206 2.75 11.40 1.17
CA ILE A 206 1.63 11.52 0.22
C ILE A 206 0.34 11.07 0.88
N GLY A 207 -0.62 11.98 1.06
CA GLY A 207 -1.97 11.70 1.54
C GLY A 207 -2.03 10.96 2.88
N GLY A 208 -1.12 11.31 3.80
CA GLY A 208 -0.99 10.62 5.08
C GLY A 208 -1.58 11.39 6.25
N PRO A 209 -2.24 10.71 7.21
CA PRO A 209 -2.94 11.36 8.31
C PRO A 209 -1.97 11.74 9.44
N VAL A 210 -1.09 12.72 9.23
CA VAL A 210 -0.09 13.16 10.23
C VAL A 210 -0.76 13.85 11.42
N ASP A 211 -1.71 14.76 11.14
CA ASP A 211 -2.69 15.23 12.12
C ASP A 211 -4.12 14.87 11.67
N PRO A 212 -4.68 13.75 12.16
CA PRO A 212 -6.04 13.31 11.83
C PRO A 212 -7.15 14.29 12.25
N ASP A 213 -6.86 15.25 13.13
CA ASP A 213 -7.83 16.22 13.65
C ASP A 213 -7.86 17.53 12.86
N ALA A 214 -6.85 17.78 12.02
CA ALA A 214 -6.73 19.03 11.26
C ALA A 214 -7.93 19.27 10.34
N THR A 215 -8.35 18.22 9.63
CA THR A 215 -9.56 18.23 8.78
C THR A 215 -10.25 16.88 8.89
N PRO A 216 -11.33 16.74 9.67
CA PRO A 216 -11.99 15.45 9.88
C PRO A 216 -12.56 14.83 8.59
N THR A 217 -12.47 13.52 8.48
CA THR A 217 -13.08 12.68 7.43
C THR A 217 -13.93 11.60 8.08
N GLU A 218 -14.71 10.84 7.30
CA GLU A 218 -15.46 9.70 7.86
C GLU A 218 -14.54 8.70 8.57
N VAL A 219 -13.33 8.50 8.05
CA VAL A 219 -12.30 7.62 8.61
C VAL A 219 -11.79 8.16 9.94
N THR A 220 -11.41 9.43 10.01
CA THR A 220 -10.90 10.01 11.26
C THR A 220 -12.00 10.18 12.31
N ASP A 221 -13.23 10.47 11.90
CA ASP A 221 -14.41 10.52 12.77
C ASP A 221 -14.78 9.15 13.34
N PHE A 222 -14.69 8.08 12.54
CA PHE A 222 -14.85 6.72 13.02
C PHE A 222 -13.80 6.41 14.10
N GLY A 223 -12.53 6.67 13.81
CA GLY A 223 -11.42 6.49 14.76
C GLY A 223 -11.61 7.28 16.05
N ARG A 224 -12.12 8.52 15.97
CA ARG A 224 -12.39 9.36 17.15
C ARG A 224 -13.53 8.79 18.01
N ARG A 225 -14.64 8.34 17.40
CA ARG A 225 -15.88 7.97 18.10
C ARG A 225 -15.88 6.56 18.70
N VAL A 226 -15.24 5.60 18.04
CA VAL A 226 -15.26 4.20 18.48
C VAL A 226 -14.43 4.01 19.75
N THR A 227 -14.86 3.19 20.71
CA THR A 227 -14.02 2.88 21.88
C THR A 227 -13.03 1.75 21.57
N MET A 228 -11.88 1.73 22.23
CA MET A 228 -10.88 0.68 22.01
C MET A 228 -11.41 -0.71 22.35
N GLY A 229 -12.19 -0.84 23.44
CA GLY A 229 -12.84 -2.11 23.80
C GLY A 229 -13.83 -2.60 22.75
N GLN A 230 -14.60 -1.69 22.13
CA GLN A 230 -15.47 -2.07 21.01
C GLN A 230 -14.66 -2.59 19.82
N LEU A 231 -13.56 -1.91 19.45
CA LEU A 231 -12.71 -2.36 18.35
C LEU A 231 -12.09 -3.73 18.62
N GLU A 232 -11.56 -3.94 19.82
CA GLU A 232 -10.98 -5.21 20.22
C GLU A 232 -12.01 -6.34 20.14
N GLU A 233 -13.24 -6.11 20.59
CA GLU A 233 -14.29 -7.13 20.55
C GLU A 233 -14.86 -7.40 19.15
N THR A 234 -14.98 -6.38 18.29
CA THR A 234 -15.68 -6.51 17.00
C THR A 234 -14.75 -6.74 15.81
N MET A 235 -13.56 -6.13 15.82
CA MET A 235 -12.66 -6.13 14.66
C MET A 235 -11.55 -7.16 14.77
N ILE A 236 -11.16 -7.57 15.98
CA ILE A 236 -10.06 -8.49 16.18
C ILE A 236 -10.55 -9.93 16.22
N GLN A 237 -9.84 -10.80 15.50
CA GLN A 237 -10.08 -12.22 15.45
C GLN A 237 -8.79 -12.98 15.73
N ARG A 238 -8.92 -14.29 15.95
CA ARG A 238 -7.76 -15.17 16.14
C ARG A 238 -7.59 -16.06 14.92
N VAL A 239 -6.41 -16.03 14.31
CA VAL A 239 -6.09 -16.84 13.14
C VAL A 239 -6.39 -18.31 13.42
N GLY A 240 -7.13 -18.93 12.51
CA GLY A 240 -7.59 -20.31 12.60
C GLY A 240 -6.54 -21.35 12.22
N PHE A 241 -6.94 -22.62 12.21
CA PHE A 241 -6.02 -23.77 12.14
C PHE A 241 -5.28 -23.93 10.81
N LYS A 242 -5.78 -23.32 9.73
CA LYS A 242 -5.26 -23.50 8.37
C LYS A 242 -3.89 -22.84 8.16
N TYR A 243 -3.58 -21.77 8.86
CA TYR A 243 -2.43 -20.90 8.57
C TYR A 243 -1.32 -21.03 9.61
N LYS A 244 -0.08 -20.68 9.22
CA LYS A 244 1.10 -20.77 10.09
C LYS A 244 1.00 -19.89 11.33
N GLY A 245 0.28 -18.77 11.24
CA GLY A 245 0.01 -17.86 12.33
C GLY A 245 -1.15 -18.27 13.23
N VAL A 246 -1.59 -19.54 13.20
CA VAL A 246 -2.65 -20.06 14.09
C VAL A 246 -2.48 -19.56 15.53
N GLY A 247 -3.55 -18.96 16.07
CA GLY A 247 -3.53 -18.38 17.41
C GLY A 247 -3.13 -16.91 17.49
N ARG A 248 -2.54 -16.31 16.44
CA ARG A 248 -2.22 -14.88 16.36
C ARG A 248 -3.51 -14.06 16.35
N MET A 249 -3.49 -12.93 17.06
CA MET A 249 -4.59 -11.95 17.01
C MET A 249 -4.38 -11.02 15.82
N VAL A 250 -5.42 -10.85 15.01
CA VAL A 250 -5.36 -10.08 13.76
C VAL A 250 -6.63 -9.28 13.55
N TYR A 251 -6.52 -8.19 12.79
CA TYR A 251 -7.66 -7.60 12.08
C TYR A 251 -7.76 -8.27 10.69
N PRO A 252 -8.74 -9.16 10.45
CA PRO A 252 -8.76 -9.95 9.22
C PRO A 252 -8.96 -9.12 7.96
N GLY A 253 -8.20 -9.41 6.91
CA GLY A 253 -8.34 -8.77 5.60
C GLY A 253 -9.73 -8.97 5.01
N LEU A 254 -10.37 -10.13 5.22
CA LEU A 254 -11.75 -10.37 4.78
C LEU A 254 -12.75 -9.45 5.47
N LEU A 255 -12.53 -9.12 6.76
CA LEU A 255 -13.40 -8.23 7.52
C LEU A 255 -13.21 -6.77 7.07
N GLN A 256 -11.96 -6.40 6.79
CA GLN A 256 -11.61 -5.12 6.17
C GLN A 256 -12.29 -4.96 4.82
N LEU A 257 -12.17 -5.96 3.95
CA LEU A 257 -12.77 -5.96 2.62
C LEU A 257 -14.30 -5.84 2.69
N ALA A 258 -14.94 -6.60 3.58
CA ALA A 258 -16.39 -6.51 3.78
C ALA A 258 -16.82 -5.09 4.17
N SER A 259 -16.05 -4.44 5.05
CA SER A 259 -16.30 -3.05 5.47
C SER A 259 -16.18 -2.08 4.29
N PHE A 260 -15.09 -2.14 3.52
CA PHE A 260 -14.91 -1.29 2.32
C PHE A 260 -15.98 -1.52 1.25
N MET A 261 -16.33 -2.78 0.98
CA MET A 261 -17.38 -3.11 0.01
C MET A 261 -18.75 -2.59 0.47
N SER A 262 -19.03 -2.60 1.78
CA SER A 262 -20.31 -2.13 2.32
C SER A 262 -20.52 -0.63 2.15
N MET A 263 -19.45 0.18 2.18
CA MET A 263 -19.52 1.62 1.96
C MET A 263 -20.03 1.98 0.55
N ASN A 264 -19.86 1.10 -0.44
CA ASN A 264 -20.28 1.30 -1.82
C ASN A 264 -20.99 0.05 -2.39
N ALA A 265 -21.84 -0.60 -1.59
CA ALA A 265 -22.42 -1.91 -1.90
C ALA A 265 -23.14 -1.96 -3.26
N ASP A 266 -23.93 -0.93 -3.61
CA ASP A 266 -24.64 -0.85 -4.89
C ASP A 266 -23.70 -0.83 -6.09
N ARG A 267 -22.57 -0.11 -5.98
CA ARG A 267 -21.58 0.00 -7.05
C ARG A 267 -20.88 -1.34 -7.27
N HIS A 268 -20.47 -2.01 -6.21
CA HIS A 268 -19.81 -3.32 -6.30
C HIS A 268 -20.77 -4.40 -6.78
N SER A 269 -22.03 -4.39 -6.32
CA SER A 269 -23.07 -5.32 -6.79
C SER A 269 -23.34 -5.15 -8.28
N LYS A 270 -23.48 -3.90 -8.76
CA LYS A 270 -23.61 -3.61 -10.20
C LYS A 270 -22.37 -4.04 -10.99
N ALA A 271 -21.16 -3.80 -10.47
CA ALA A 271 -19.94 -4.22 -11.14
C ALA A 271 -19.85 -5.74 -11.29
N PHE A 272 -20.23 -6.49 -10.25
CA PHE A 272 -20.30 -7.95 -10.28
C PHE A 272 -21.33 -8.45 -11.31
N SER A 273 -22.56 -7.93 -11.27
CA SER A 273 -23.60 -8.29 -12.25
C SER A 273 -23.20 -7.93 -13.68
N ASN A 274 -22.59 -6.76 -13.90
CA ASN A 274 -22.12 -6.35 -15.22
C ASN A 274 -21.00 -7.27 -15.73
N GLN A 275 -20.11 -7.73 -14.85
CA GLN A 275 -19.05 -8.64 -15.24
C GLN A 275 -19.60 -10.00 -15.69
N ILE A 276 -20.65 -10.52 -15.02
CA ILE A 276 -21.35 -11.73 -15.49
C ILE A 276 -21.89 -11.52 -16.91
N HIS A 277 -22.54 -10.39 -17.18
CA HIS A 277 -23.03 -10.09 -18.53
C HIS A 277 -21.92 -10.00 -19.58
N ARG A 278 -20.75 -9.45 -19.20
CA ARG A 278 -19.58 -9.37 -20.09
C ARG A 278 -19.01 -10.76 -20.39
N VAL A 279 -18.94 -11.65 -19.40
CA VAL A 279 -18.51 -13.05 -19.60
C VAL A 279 -19.48 -13.77 -20.54
N ILE A 280 -20.80 -13.63 -20.35
CA ILE A 280 -21.83 -14.23 -21.24
C ILE A 280 -21.67 -13.78 -22.70
N ARG A 281 -21.19 -12.55 -22.93
CA ARG A 281 -21.01 -11.96 -24.27
C ARG A 281 -19.60 -12.18 -24.85
N ASP A 282 -18.75 -12.95 -24.19
CA ASP A 282 -17.33 -13.11 -24.53
C ASP A 282 -16.56 -11.78 -24.60
N GLU A 283 -17.00 -10.78 -23.84
CA GLU A 283 -16.39 -9.44 -23.75
C GLU A 283 -15.40 -9.32 -22.57
N ALA A 284 -15.35 -10.33 -21.70
CA ALA A 284 -14.44 -10.41 -20.57
C ALA A 284 -13.16 -11.17 -20.93
N SER A 285 -12.03 -10.77 -20.36
CA SER A 285 -10.79 -11.55 -20.46
C SER A 285 -9.98 -11.44 -19.17
N ASP A 286 -9.07 -12.39 -18.96
CA ASP A 286 -8.25 -12.47 -17.74
C ASP A 286 -7.47 -11.20 -17.40
N HIS A 287 -7.11 -10.43 -18.43
CA HIS A 287 -6.26 -9.26 -18.30
C HIS A 287 -6.98 -7.97 -18.67
N ASP A 288 -8.33 -7.97 -18.75
CA ASP A 288 -9.07 -6.73 -18.99
C ASP A 288 -8.99 -5.76 -17.78
N ALA A 289 -9.41 -4.51 -18.00
CA ALA A 289 -9.31 -3.47 -16.97
C ALA A 289 -10.15 -3.77 -15.72
N HIS A 290 -11.29 -4.44 -15.85
CA HIS A 290 -12.15 -4.81 -14.73
C HIS A 290 -11.48 -5.89 -13.88
N ASN A 291 -11.06 -6.99 -14.51
CA ASN A 291 -10.43 -8.12 -13.83
C ASN A 291 -9.12 -7.71 -13.18
N ARG A 292 -8.27 -6.89 -13.83
CA ARG A 292 -7.05 -6.36 -13.19
C ARG A 292 -7.34 -5.50 -11.96
N PHE A 293 -8.40 -4.68 -12.01
CA PHE A 293 -8.79 -3.85 -10.88
C PHE A 293 -9.29 -4.70 -9.71
N TYR A 294 -10.23 -5.63 -9.97
CA TYR A 294 -10.81 -6.46 -8.91
C TYR A 294 -9.85 -7.53 -8.38
N ASP A 295 -8.94 -8.05 -9.21
CA ASP A 295 -7.89 -8.95 -8.75
C ASP A 295 -6.99 -8.29 -7.69
N GLU A 296 -6.72 -6.97 -7.83
CA GLU A 296 -5.96 -6.20 -6.85
C GLU A 296 -6.85 -5.77 -5.67
N TYR A 297 -8.05 -5.26 -5.95
CA TYR A 297 -8.97 -4.73 -4.95
C TYR A 297 -9.43 -5.80 -3.94
N LEU A 298 -9.63 -7.04 -4.41
CA LEU A 298 -10.03 -8.17 -3.57
C LEU A 298 -8.85 -8.78 -2.81
N ALA A 299 -7.61 -8.55 -3.27
CA ALA A 299 -6.43 -9.17 -2.68
C ALA A 299 -6.04 -8.50 -1.37
N VAL A 300 -6.56 -9.06 -0.28
CA VAL A 300 -6.40 -8.52 1.07
C VAL A 300 -5.46 -9.34 1.95
N MET A 301 -4.93 -8.68 2.98
CA MET A 301 -4.07 -9.29 3.99
C MET A 301 -4.55 -8.98 5.41
N ASP A 302 -4.29 -9.89 6.33
CA ASP A 302 -4.54 -9.68 7.74
C ASP A 302 -3.45 -8.78 8.32
N MET A 303 -3.84 -7.82 9.16
CA MET A 303 -2.92 -7.03 9.98
C MET A 303 -2.85 -7.62 11.38
N THR A 304 -1.70 -7.50 12.06
CA THR A 304 -1.61 -7.80 13.49
C THR A 304 -2.57 -6.93 14.29
N ALA A 305 -3.19 -7.51 15.33
CA ALA A 305 -4.09 -6.75 16.20
C ALA A 305 -3.34 -5.59 16.87
N GLU A 306 -2.10 -5.84 17.27
CA GLU A 306 -1.21 -4.88 17.92
C GLU A 306 -0.98 -3.67 17.02
N PHE A 307 -0.68 -3.86 15.73
CA PHE A 307 -0.50 -2.77 14.77
C PHE A 307 -1.79 -1.98 14.55
N TYR A 308 -2.91 -2.66 14.31
CA TYR A 308 -4.18 -1.99 14.06
C TYR A 308 -4.65 -1.17 15.27
N LEU A 309 -4.69 -1.80 16.46
CA LEU A 309 -5.19 -1.15 17.67
C LEU A 309 -4.28 0.02 18.09
N SER A 310 -2.96 -0.17 18.07
CA SER A 310 -2.02 0.91 18.39
C SER A 310 -2.05 2.03 17.36
N THR A 311 -2.32 1.74 16.09
CA THR A 311 -2.56 2.81 15.08
C THR A 311 -3.78 3.64 15.46
N VAL A 312 -4.92 3.03 15.78
CA VAL A 312 -6.12 3.77 16.13
C VAL A 312 -5.93 4.56 17.43
N GLU A 313 -5.39 3.94 18.46
CA GLU A 313 -5.19 4.57 19.76
C GLU A 313 -4.15 5.70 19.66
N ARG A 314 -2.92 5.38 19.27
CA ARG A 314 -1.79 6.29 19.41
C ARG A 314 -1.72 7.33 18.30
N ILE A 315 -2.11 6.97 17.08
CA ILE A 315 -2.00 7.88 15.92
C ILE A 315 -3.30 8.67 15.72
N PHE A 316 -4.46 8.02 15.78
CA PHE A 316 -5.74 8.69 15.50
C PHE A 316 -6.37 9.36 16.74
N LYS A 317 -6.38 8.70 17.90
CA LYS A 317 -7.02 9.24 19.10
C LYS A 317 -6.10 10.15 19.89
N ASP A 318 -4.95 9.63 20.29
CA ASP A 318 -4.01 10.34 21.16
C ASP A 318 -3.15 11.33 20.38
N ARG A 319 -3.04 11.11 19.06
CA ARG A 319 -2.32 11.96 18.11
C ARG A 319 -0.86 12.16 18.52
N GLU A 320 -0.22 11.09 18.96
CA GLU A 320 1.15 11.14 19.47
C GLU A 320 2.14 11.72 18.45
N ILE A 321 1.93 11.48 17.15
CA ILE A 321 2.75 12.08 16.08
C ILE A 321 2.48 13.58 15.96
N ALA A 322 1.21 13.98 15.81
CA ALA A 322 0.82 15.39 15.66
C ALA A 322 1.19 16.25 16.89
N ARG A 323 1.28 15.62 18.07
CA ARG A 323 1.70 16.28 19.32
C ARG A 323 3.20 16.23 19.58
N ASN A 324 3.97 15.52 18.75
CA ASN A 324 5.39 15.26 18.97
C ASN A 324 5.67 14.58 20.34
N GLU A 325 4.85 13.58 20.68
CA GLU A 325 4.86 12.83 21.94
C GLU A 325 5.14 11.33 21.75
N PHE A 326 5.33 10.88 20.50
CA PHE A 326 5.52 9.49 20.15
C PHE A 326 6.80 8.89 20.77
N VAL A 327 6.67 7.71 21.36
CA VAL A 327 7.78 6.94 21.97
C VAL A 327 7.96 5.64 21.20
N VAL A 328 9.22 5.31 20.89
CA VAL A 328 9.62 4.07 20.20
C VAL A 328 10.71 3.40 21.02
N ALA A 329 10.49 2.16 21.46
CA ALA A 329 11.43 1.38 22.25
C ALA A 329 11.96 2.14 23.50
N GLY A 330 11.09 2.92 24.14
CA GLY A 330 11.43 3.75 25.30
C GLY A 330 12.13 5.08 24.98
N HIS A 331 12.39 5.38 23.70
CA HIS A 331 12.97 6.63 23.25
C HIS A 331 11.87 7.57 22.73
N LYS A 332 11.73 8.76 23.33
CA LYS A 332 10.81 9.79 22.85
C LYS A 332 11.37 10.42 21.58
N VAL A 333 10.65 10.26 20.47
CA VAL A 333 11.01 10.83 19.18
C VAL A 333 10.69 12.32 19.17
N ASP A 334 11.68 13.14 18.80
CA ASP A 334 11.47 14.57 18.54
C ASP A 334 11.59 14.88 17.04
N ILE A 335 10.46 15.14 16.39
CA ILE A 335 10.38 15.48 14.96
C ILE A 335 11.17 16.76 14.63
N GLY A 336 11.33 17.66 15.61
CA GLY A 336 12.15 18.86 15.47
C GLY A 336 13.64 18.58 15.23
N LYS A 337 14.11 17.33 15.42
CA LYS A 337 15.51 16.93 15.19
C LYS A 337 15.83 16.67 13.72
N ILE A 338 14.81 16.57 12.87
CA ILE A 338 15.00 16.58 11.42
C ILE A 338 15.53 17.97 11.04
N THR A 339 16.83 18.03 10.73
CA THR A 339 17.55 19.29 10.43
C THR A 339 18.15 19.30 9.03
N ASP A 340 18.37 18.12 8.44
CA ASP A 340 19.05 17.99 7.14
C ASP A 340 18.20 17.34 6.05
N VAL A 341 17.23 16.49 6.39
CA VAL A 341 16.35 15.82 5.43
C VAL A 341 15.34 16.81 4.88
N ALA A 342 15.31 17.04 3.57
CA ALA A 342 14.27 17.87 2.98
C ALA A 342 12.92 17.14 3.01
N VAL A 343 11.85 17.81 3.45
CA VAL A 343 10.53 17.21 3.65
C VAL A 343 9.52 17.83 2.68
N LYS A 344 8.82 16.98 1.93
CA LYS A 344 7.73 17.36 1.03
C LYS A 344 6.43 16.69 1.42
N THR A 345 5.33 17.42 1.42
CA THR A 345 3.97 16.87 1.56
C THR A 345 3.21 16.97 0.25
N VAL A 346 2.39 15.97 -0.05
CA VAL A 346 1.47 15.94 -1.19
C VAL A 346 0.08 15.56 -0.70
N GLU A 347 -0.93 16.35 -1.06
CA GLU A 347 -2.33 16.14 -0.71
C GLU A 347 -3.21 16.23 -1.96
N GLY A 348 -4.42 15.63 -1.91
CA GLY A 348 -5.41 15.74 -2.98
C GLY A 348 -6.54 16.67 -2.57
N ALA A 349 -6.90 17.64 -3.42
CA ALA A 349 -7.95 18.61 -3.09
C ALA A 349 -9.32 17.97 -2.82
N ASN A 350 -9.58 16.79 -3.39
CA ASN A 350 -10.80 16.01 -3.23
C ASN A 350 -10.55 14.70 -2.45
N ASP A 351 -9.48 14.63 -1.65
CA ASP A 351 -9.18 13.46 -0.82
C ASP A 351 -10.18 13.35 0.33
N ASP A 352 -10.99 12.30 0.31
CA ASP A 352 -12.03 11.98 1.29
C ASP A 352 -11.54 11.02 2.40
N ILE A 353 -10.30 10.53 2.30
CA ILE A 353 -9.68 9.62 3.26
C ILE A 353 -8.77 10.41 4.21
N SER A 354 -7.77 11.11 3.64
CA SER A 354 -6.84 12.00 4.33
C SER A 354 -6.99 13.40 3.76
N ALA A 355 -8.02 14.12 4.23
CA ALA A 355 -8.35 15.43 3.71
C ALA A 355 -7.18 16.43 3.81
N PRO A 356 -7.11 17.43 2.91
CA PRO A 356 -6.09 18.48 2.96
C PRO A 356 -5.98 19.11 4.36
N GLY A 357 -4.75 19.33 4.82
CA GLY A 357 -4.44 19.78 6.18
C GLY A 357 -3.82 18.69 7.04
N GLN A 358 -4.22 17.42 6.86
CA GLN A 358 -3.73 16.34 7.72
C GLN A 358 -2.26 15.97 7.43
N CYS A 359 -1.82 15.98 6.16
CA CYS A 359 -0.47 15.58 5.77
C CYS A 359 0.51 16.75 5.89
N ILE A 360 0.07 17.96 5.49
CA ILE A 360 0.88 19.18 5.55
C ILE A 360 1.32 19.55 6.98
N ALA A 361 0.56 19.13 8.01
CA ALA A 361 0.91 19.27 9.42
C ALA A 361 2.32 18.74 9.77
N ALA A 362 2.87 17.81 8.98
CA ALA A 362 4.26 17.36 9.12
C ALA A 362 5.29 18.50 9.05
N LEU A 363 5.06 19.51 8.21
CA LEU A 363 6.02 20.59 7.98
C LEU A 363 6.18 21.51 9.20
N ASP A 364 5.10 21.70 9.96
CA ASP A 364 5.09 22.48 11.20
C ASP A 364 5.84 21.76 12.33
N LEU A 365 5.78 20.42 12.36
CA LEU A 365 6.51 19.59 13.33
C LEU A 365 8.03 19.60 13.09
N CYS A 366 8.47 19.79 11.84
CA CYS A 366 9.88 19.89 11.46
C CYS A 366 10.49 21.25 11.84
N THR A 367 10.48 21.60 13.13
CA THR A 367 10.90 22.92 13.64
C THR A 367 12.39 23.21 13.48
N GLY A 368 13.24 22.17 13.44
CA GLY A 368 14.67 22.30 13.18
C GLY A 368 15.06 22.37 11.70
N LEU A 369 14.11 22.17 10.78
CA LEU A 369 14.36 22.18 9.35
C LEU A 369 14.12 23.59 8.76
N PRO A 370 15.06 24.16 7.99
CA PRO A 370 14.85 25.43 7.30
C PRO A 370 13.69 25.39 6.30
N ASP A 371 12.99 26.50 6.13
CA ASP A 371 11.82 26.60 5.23
C ASP A 371 12.17 26.27 3.76
N GLU A 372 13.39 26.57 3.31
CA GLU A 372 13.87 26.23 1.97
C GLU A 372 13.98 24.71 1.71
N LYS A 373 13.99 23.89 2.76
CA LYS A 373 13.97 22.42 2.69
C LYS A 373 12.57 21.83 2.91
N LYS A 374 11.55 22.68 3.08
CA LYS A 374 10.15 22.28 3.24
C LYS A 374 9.39 22.60 1.95
N ALA A 375 8.59 21.65 1.48
CA ALA A 375 7.74 21.86 0.32
C ALA A 375 6.37 21.21 0.52
N SER A 376 5.33 21.77 -0.09
CA SER A 376 3.99 21.19 -0.10
C SER A 376 3.36 21.30 -1.48
N HIS A 377 2.49 20.35 -1.83
CA HIS A 377 1.67 20.40 -3.04
C HIS A 377 0.27 19.88 -2.75
N VAL A 378 -0.75 20.66 -3.07
CA VAL A 378 -2.14 20.20 -3.06
C VAL A 378 -2.57 20.04 -4.52
N GLU A 379 -2.81 18.80 -4.93
CA GLU A 379 -3.15 18.47 -6.30
C GLU A 379 -4.63 18.78 -6.60
N PRO A 380 -4.91 19.69 -7.55
CA PRO A 380 -6.27 20.04 -7.90
C PRO A 380 -7.05 18.86 -8.50
N GLY A 381 -8.26 18.62 -7.99
CA GLY A 381 -9.18 17.62 -8.54
C GLY A 381 -8.84 16.15 -8.24
N ALA A 382 -7.69 15.87 -7.63
CA ALA A 382 -7.32 14.52 -7.24
C ALA A 382 -7.99 14.12 -5.92
N GLY A 383 -8.59 12.92 -5.91
CA GLY A 383 -8.92 12.21 -4.68
C GLY A 383 -7.76 11.33 -4.20
N HIS A 384 -8.00 10.53 -3.16
CA HIS A 384 -6.95 9.78 -2.46
C HIS A 384 -6.07 8.90 -3.37
N TYR A 385 -6.66 8.09 -4.25
CA TYR A 385 -5.88 7.25 -5.16
C TYR A 385 -5.16 8.06 -6.27
N GLY A 386 -5.68 9.24 -6.62
CA GLY A 386 -5.14 10.07 -7.70
C GLY A 386 -3.76 10.64 -7.38
N ILE A 387 -3.44 10.79 -6.09
CA ILE A 387 -2.19 11.40 -5.65
C ILE A 387 -0.97 10.46 -5.64
N PHE A 388 -1.18 9.16 -5.85
CA PHE A 388 -0.09 8.18 -5.97
C PHE A 388 -0.25 7.19 -7.14
N ALA A 389 -1.40 7.22 -7.82
CA ALA A 389 -1.69 6.40 -8.99
C ALA A 389 -2.48 7.17 -10.06
N GLY A 390 -2.44 6.66 -11.31
CA GLY A 390 -3.22 7.24 -12.41
C GLY A 390 -2.56 8.43 -13.11
N ARG A 391 -3.37 9.27 -13.77
CA ARG A 391 -2.88 10.40 -14.59
C ARG A 391 -2.32 11.53 -13.74
N SER A 392 -3.04 11.96 -12.71
CA SER A 392 -2.61 13.04 -11.83
C SER A 392 -1.23 12.75 -11.19
N TRP A 393 -1.03 11.53 -10.66
CA TRP A 393 0.31 11.09 -10.26
C TRP A 393 1.35 11.19 -11.38
N ARG A 394 1.11 10.57 -12.54
CA ARG A 394 2.13 10.46 -13.60
C ARG A 394 2.51 11.79 -14.24
N ASP A 395 1.52 12.64 -14.46
CA ASP A 395 1.65 13.83 -15.29
C ASP A 395 1.99 15.07 -14.46
N ASN A 396 1.55 15.13 -13.19
CA ASN A 396 1.68 16.32 -12.34
C ASN A 396 2.56 16.06 -11.11
N ILE A 397 2.21 15.09 -10.27
CA ILE A 397 2.85 14.93 -8.94
C ILE A 397 4.23 14.29 -9.05
N ARG A 398 4.36 13.21 -9.81
CA ARG A 398 5.63 12.48 -9.97
C ARG A 398 6.75 13.41 -10.46
N PRO A 399 6.57 14.25 -11.50
CA PRO A 399 7.58 15.25 -11.86
C PRO A 399 8.01 16.12 -10.67
N LEU A 400 7.06 16.66 -9.90
CA LEU A 400 7.35 17.49 -8.72
C LEU A 400 8.10 16.76 -7.62
N VAL A 401 7.86 15.45 -7.46
CA VAL A 401 8.60 14.59 -6.53
C VAL A 401 10.03 14.36 -7.03
N ILE A 402 10.21 14.08 -8.33
CA ILE A 402 11.53 13.88 -8.93
C ILE A 402 12.36 15.16 -8.90
N ASP A 403 11.75 16.32 -9.15
CA ASP A 403 12.43 17.61 -9.09
C ASP A 403 12.87 17.94 -7.66
N PHE A 404 12.00 17.69 -6.68
CA PHE A 404 12.35 17.83 -5.26
C PHE A 404 13.52 16.93 -4.86
N MET A 405 13.55 15.68 -5.35
CA MET A 405 14.70 14.77 -5.16
C MET A 405 15.97 15.33 -5.79
N ASN A 406 15.89 15.93 -6.98
CA ASN A 406 17.05 16.49 -7.68
C ASN A 406 17.65 17.69 -6.94
N GLU A 407 16.79 18.58 -6.43
CA GLU A 407 17.18 19.79 -5.70
C GLU A 407 17.88 19.46 -4.38
N ASN A 408 17.47 18.37 -3.72
CA ASN A 408 17.88 18.01 -2.37
C ASN A 408 18.76 16.76 -2.31
N SER A 409 19.24 16.24 -3.44
CA SER A 409 20.14 15.09 -3.44
C SER A 409 21.51 15.47 -2.88
N ARG A 410 21.97 14.71 -1.87
CA ARG A 410 23.33 14.85 -1.31
C ARG A 410 24.42 14.52 -2.34
N LYS A 411 24.14 13.59 -3.25
CA LYS A 411 24.98 13.30 -4.42
C LYS A 411 24.37 13.94 -5.65
N LYS A 412 24.94 15.07 -6.09
CA LYS A 412 24.50 15.72 -7.32
C LYS A 412 24.55 14.73 -8.49
N PRO A 413 23.44 14.52 -9.21
CA PRO A 413 23.42 13.65 -10.37
C PRO A 413 24.50 14.11 -11.35
N ARG A 414 25.30 13.17 -11.89
CA ARG A 414 26.15 13.48 -13.04
C ARG A 414 25.24 13.95 -14.17
N ARG A 415 25.30 15.23 -14.52
CA ARG A 415 24.64 15.77 -15.71
C ARG A 415 25.10 14.93 -16.90
N ARG A 416 24.19 14.17 -17.53
CA ARG A 416 24.45 13.63 -18.86
C ARG A 416 24.72 14.84 -19.77
N ALA A 417 25.85 14.81 -20.47
CA ALA A 417 26.15 15.82 -21.47
C ALA A 417 24.99 15.84 -22.48
N ALA A 418 24.42 17.02 -22.71
CA ALA A 418 23.41 17.18 -23.75
C ALA A 418 24.03 16.70 -25.07
N ASN A 419 23.42 15.70 -25.71
CA ASN A 419 23.82 15.26 -27.04
C ASN A 419 23.69 16.46 -27.99
N SER A 420 24.81 17.12 -28.28
CA SER A 420 24.91 18.07 -29.38
C SER A 420 24.97 17.26 -30.67
N ASN A 421 23.85 16.68 -31.10
CA ASN A 421 23.72 16.29 -32.49
C ASN A 421 23.62 17.58 -33.31
N LYS A 422 24.77 18.06 -33.75
CA LYS A 422 24.87 18.95 -34.90
C LYS A 422 24.22 18.21 -36.07
N VAL A 423 23.08 18.72 -36.50
CA VAL A 423 22.52 18.41 -37.82
C VAL A 423 23.56 18.85 -38.83
N ALA A 424 24.09 17.90 -39.60
CA ALA A 424 24.93 18.14 -40.77
C ALA A 424 24.05 18.06 -42.03
#